data_AF-A0A0A1U4Q7-F1
#
_entry.id   AF-A0A0A1U4Q7-F1
#
_cell.length_a   1.000
_cell.length_b   1.000
_cell.length_c   1.000
_cell.angle_alpha   90.00
_cell.angle_beta   90.00
_cell.angle_gamma   90.00
#
_symmetry.space_group_name_H-M   'P 1'
#
loop_
_entity.id
_entity.type
_entity.pdbx_description
1 polymer ?
#
loop_
_entity_poly.entity_id
_entity_poly.type
_entity_poly.pdbx_seq_one_letter_code
_entity_poly.pdbx_strand_id
1 'polypeptide(L)' 'MAWDAYTASIIGAGKGHGGIILATNGAIMSQVGMTIQQAEATTIANAIMSGNVAEFQSKGLHIGGVKYTVTRA' A
#
# COMPACT_ATOMS: atom_id res chain seq x y z
N MET A 1 -12.67 17.29 -1.01
CA MET A 1 -12.14 16.57 0.16
C MET A 1 -10.68 16.26 -0.11
N ALA A 2 -9.77 16.59 0.81
CA ALA A 2 -8.35 16.24 0.68
C ALA A 2 -8.17 14.75 0.91
N TRP A 3 -7.32 14.09 0.11
CA TRP A 3 -7.02 12.65 0.23
C TRP A 3 -6.58 12.26 1.65
N ASP A 4 -5.89 13.16 2.36
CA ASP A 4 -5.43 12.95 3.74
C ASP A 4 -6.58 12.78 4.74
N ALA A 5 -7.68 13.52 4.60
CA ALA A 5 -8.84 13.36 5.48
C ALA A 5 -9.51 11.99 5.28
N TYR A 6 -9.50 11.50 4.04
CA TYR A 6 -10.01 10.17 3.72
C TYR A 6 -9.08 9.07 4.27
N THR A 7 -7.77 9.18 4.07
CA THR A 7 -6.78 8.25 4.65
C THR A 7 -6.88 8.20 6.18
N ALA A 8 -6.98 9.36 6.85
CA ALA A 8 -7.16 9.43 8.29
C ALA A 8 -8.47 8.76 8.76
N SER A 9 -9.55 8.88 7.97
CA SER A 9 -10.83 8.21 8.27
C SER A 9 -10.75 6.69 8.14
N ILE A 10 -9.98 6.15 7.17
CA ILE A 10 -9.77 4.70 7.00
C ILE A 10 -8.99 4.11 8.18
N ILE A 11 -7.99 4.84 8.68
CA ILE A 11 -7.19 4.42 9.84
C ILE A 11 -8.02 4.38 11.14
N GLY A 12 -9.20 5.01 11.13
CA GLY A 12 -10.11 5.23 12.25
C GLY A 12 -10.13 4.17 13.36
N ALA A 13 -10.29 4.65 14.60
CA ALA A 13 -10.45 3.86 15.82
C ALA A 13 -9.36 2.79 16.09
N GLY A 14 -8.12 3.02 15.66
CA GLY A 14 -6.96 2.25 16.10
C GLY A 14 -6.84 0.84 15.50
N LYS A 15 -7.50 0.58 14.36
CA LYS A 15 -7.44 -0.73 13.70
C LYS A 15 -6.23 -0.92 12.77
N GLY A 16 -5.41 0.12 12.60
CA GLY A 16 -4.18 0.07 11.81
C GLY A 16 -3.15 1.07 12.33
N HIS A 17 -1.88 0.84 11.99
CA HIS A 17 -0.76 1.71 12.36
C HIS A 17 -0.55 2.88 11.38
N GLY A 18 -1.23 2.86 10.23
CA GLY A 18 -1.12 3.85 9.17
C GLY A 18 -1.90 3.41 7.93
N GLY A 19 -2.01 4.30 6.95
CA GLY A 19 -2.73 4.06 5.72
C GLY A 19 -2.16 4.88 4.57
N ILE A 20 -2.31 4.36 3.35
CA ILE A 20 -1.76 4.94 2.12
C ILE A 20 -2.80 4.81 1.02
N ILE A 21 -2.95 5.86 0.22
CA ILE A 21 -3.76 5.86 -0.98
C ILE A 21 -2.84 5.96 -2.18
N LEU A 22 -2.95 4.98 -3.07
CA LEU A 22 -2.20 4.91 -4.31
C LEU A 22 -3.13 5.07 -5.50
N ALA A 23 -2.68 5.82 -6.50
CA ALA A 23 -3.26 5.75 -7.83
C ALA A 23 -2.88 4.42 -8.50
N THR A 24 -3.60 4.02 -9.55
CA THR A 24 -3.37 2.77 -10.28
C THR A 24 -2.01 2.67 -10.97
N ASN A 25 -1.31 3.80 -11.14
CA ASN A 25 0.06 3.87 -11.63
C ASN A 25 1.12 3.83 -10.50
N GLY A 26 0.69 3.70 -9.25
CA GLY A 26 1.54 3.71 -8.06
C GLY A 26 1.86 5.09 -7.50
N ALA A 27 1.31 6.19 -8.04
CA ALA A 27 1.53 7.51 -7.45
C ALA A 27 0.91 7.60 -6.05
N ILE A 28 1.69 8.06 -5.08
CA ILE A 28 1.24 8.23 -3.70
C ILE A 28 0.36 9.48 -3.63
N MET A 29 -0.94 9.29 -3.38
CA MET A 29 -1.91 10.39 -3.28
C MET A 29 -2.05 10.90 -1.85
N SER A 30 -1.84 10.03 -0.87
CA SER A 30 -1.86 10.36 0.56
C SER A 30 -1.18 9.25 1.35
N GLN A 31 -0.56 9.61 2.48
CA GLN A 31 0.02 8.70 3.46
C GLN A 31 -0.13 9.29 4.86
N VAL A 32 -0.61 8.50 5.81
CA VAL A 32 -0.83 8.93 7.21
C VAL A 32 -0.37 7.82 8.14
N GLY A 33 0.45 8.14 9.14
CA GLY A 33 0.94 7.19 10.16
C GLY A 33 1.96 6.16 9.66
N MET A 34 2.25 6.14 8.35
CA MET A 34 3.26 5.28 7.74
C MET A 34 3.85 5.94 6.49
N THR A 35 5.02 5.46 6.06
CA THR A 35 5.71 5.96 4.87
C THR A 35 6.20 4.79 4.03
N ILE A 36 5.96 4.86 2.72
CA ILE A 36 6.53 3.93 1.73
C ILE A 36 7.30 4.71 0.69
N GLN A 37 8.21 4.03 0.01
CA GLN A 37 8.93 4.60 -1.11
C GLN A 37 8.10 4.51 -2.39
N GLN A 38 8.31 5.46 -3.31
CA GLN A 38 7.62 5.48 -4.60
C GLN A 38 7.85 4.18 -5.41
N ALA A 39 9.03 3.56 -5.29
CA ALA A 39 9.33 2.28 -5.91
C ALA A 39 8.43 1.15 -5.37
N GLU A 40 8.24 1.08 -4.04
CA GLU A 40 7.35 0.10 -3.40
C GLU A 40 5.90 0.32 -3.85
N ALA A 41 5.45 1.57 -3.90
CA ALA A 41 4.11 1.95 -4.36
C ALA A 41 3.83 1.51 -5.80
N THR A 42 4.80 1.70 -6.70
CA THR A 42 4.71 1.25 -8.09
C THR A 42 4.70 -0.27 -8.21
N THR A 43 5.50 -0.98 -7.40
CA THR A 43 5.47 -2.45 -7.36
C THR A 43 4.11 -2.98 -6.88
N ILE A 44 3.52 -2.37 -5.84
CA ILE A 44 2.19 -2.72 -5.34
C ILE A 44 1.13 -2.51 -6.42
N ALA A 45 1.11 -1.32 -7.03
CA ALA A 45 0.11 -0.99 -8.05
C ALA A 45 0.20 -1.91 -9.27
N ASN A 46 1.42 -2.17 -9.76
CA ASN A 46 1.63 -3.08 -10.90
C ASN A 46 1.18 -4.51 -10.59
N ALA A 47 1.41 -5.00 -9.38
CA ALA A 47 1.01 -6.36 -9.00
C ALA A 47 -0.51 -6.52 -8.92
N ILE A 48 -1.21 -5.55 -8.32
CA ILE A 48 -2.67 -5.56 -8.24
C ILE A 48 -3.28 -5.43 -9.65
N MET A 49 -2.75 -4.52 -10.46
CA MET A 49 -3.29 -4.25 -11.81
C MET A 49 -2.97 -5.35 -12.82
N SER A 50 -1.84 -6.05 -12.68
CA SER A 50 -1.46 -7.16 -13.57
C SER A 50 -2.17 -8.48 -13.23
N GLY A 51 -2.74 -8.61 -12.03
CA GLY A 51 -3.33 -9.86 -11.54
C GLY A 51 -2.31 -10.99 -11.33
N ASN A 52 -1.00 -10.72 -11.43
CA ASN A 52 0.04 -11.73 -11.25
C ASN A 52 0.37 -11.94 -9.77
N VAL A 53 -0.56 -12.58 -9.08
CA VAL A 53 -0.51 -12.82 -7.63
C VAL A 53 0.62 -13.79 -7.23
N ALA A 54 1.01 -14.71 -8.10
CA ALA A 54 1.99 -15.77 -7.80
C ALA A 54 3.40 -15.21 -7.49
N GLU A 55 3.81 -14.16 -8.21
CA GLU A 55 5.10 -13.51 -7.97
C GLU A 55 5.11 -12.78 -6.62
N PHE A 56 3.97 -12.21 -6.23
CA PHE A 56 3.80 -11.54 -4.95
C PHE A 56 3.79 -12.50 -3.76
N GLN A 57 3.13 -13.64 -3.89
CA GLN A 57 3.14 -14.69 -2.87
C GLN A 57 4.53 -15.29 -2.66
N SER A 58 5.30 -15.49 -3.73
CA SER A 58 6.66 -16.06 -3.63
C SER A 58 7.70 -15.07 -3.10
N LYS A 59 7.65 -13.79 -3.51
CA LYS A 59 8.66 -12.80 -3.13
C LYS A 59 8.31 -12.04 -1.86
N GLY A 60 7.05 -12.03 -1.43
CA GLY A 60 6.55 -11.17 -0.35
C GLY A 60 6.42 -9.70 -0.77
N LEU A 61 5.83 -8.89 0.10
CA LEU A 61 5.59 -7.48 -0.15
C LEU A 61 6.40 -6.59 0.79
N HIS A 62 7.04 -5.55 0.26
CA HIS A 62 7.73 -4.55 1.07
C HIS A 62 6.83 -3.34 1.30
N ILE A 63 6.65 -2.97 2.57
CA ILE A 63 5.90 -1.79 2.98
C ILE A 63 6.76 -1.07 4.03
N GLY A 64 7.29 0.11 3.67
CA GLY A 64 8.07 0.93 4.59
C GLY A 64 9.37 0.25 5.00
N GLY A 65 9.99 -0.48 4.07
CA GLY A 65 11.21 -1.25 4.33
C GLY A 65 11.01 -2.55 5.10
N VAL A 66 9.79 -2.87 5.56
CA VAL A 66 9.47 -4.14 6.21
C VAL A 66 8.90 -5.11 5.18
N LYS A 67 9.43 -6.33 5.16
CA LYS A 67 8.95 -7.41 4.29
C LYS A 67 7.84 -8.20 4.97
N TYR A 68 6.72 -8.34 4.29
CA TYR A 68 5.54 -9.08 4.72
C TYR A 68 5.27 -10.27 3.79
N THR A 69 4.83 -11.39 4.37
CA THR A 69 4.35 -12.53 3.61
C THR A 69 2.91 -12.29 3.15
N VAL A 70 2.62 -12.50 1.87
CA VAL A 70 1.27 -12.34 1.31
C VAL A 70 0.43 -13.56 1.71
N THR A 71 -0.59 -13.36 2.53
CA THR A 71 -1.53 -14.42 2.96
C THR A 71 -2.76 -14.50 2.06
N ARG A 72 -3.12 -13.40 1.40
CA ARG A 72 -4.22 -13.27 0.44
C ARG A 72 -3.92 -12.12 -0.51
N ALA A 73 -4.17 -12.33 -1.81
CA ALA A 73 -4.04 -11.34 -2.86
C ALA A 73 -5.11 -11.58 -3.93
#